data_AF-A0A0K8V4G9-F1
#
_entry.id   AF-A0A0K8V4G9-F1
#
_cell.length_a   1.000
_cell.length_b   1.000
_cell.length_c   1.000
_cell.angle_alpha   90.00
_cell.angle_beta   90.00
_cell.angle_gamma   90.00
#
_symmetry.space_group_name_H-M   'P 1'
#
loop_
_entity.id
_entity.type
_entity.pdbx_description
1 polymer ?
#
loop_
_entity_poly.entity_id
_entity_poly.type
_entity_poly.pdbx_seq_one_letter_code
_entity_poly.pdbx_strand_id
1 'polypeptide(L)'
;MYRNHCHYSKTKTKYFYHGKLDWDEKSSAGRYVRDHCKPLFRYQMSDTEDHCELFDLIKKMLEYEPSQRVTLGDALRHPFFDKLPPHQRVGEIGNIKQAISSGSSSSRERSHSLSR
;
A
#
# COMPACT_ATOMS: atom_id res chain seq x y z
N MET A 1 -23.40 2.86 13.28
CA MET A 1 -23.53 2.17 11.98
C MET A 1 -22.90 3.04 10.90
N TYR A 2 -21.66 2.74 10.49
CA TYR A 2 -20.99 3.49 9.44
C TYR A 2 -21.66 3.14 8.10
N ARG A 3 -22.32 4.13 7.49
CA ARG A 3 -22.86 4.05 6.14
C ARG A 3 -21.69 3.91 5.18
N ASN A 4 -21.59 2.78 4.49
CA ASN A 4 -20.72 2.59 3.32
C ASN A 4 -21.23 3.48 2.18
N HIS A 5 -20.94 4.79 2.25
CA HIS A 5 -21.10 5.67 1.12
C HIS A 5 -19.89 5.44 0.22
N CYS A 6 -20.04 4.53 -0.75
CA CYS A 6 -19.26 4.66 -1.97
C CYS A 6 -19.51 6.08 -2.50
N HIS A 7 -18.45 6.82 -2.79
CA HIS A 7 -18.48 8.25 -3.07
C HIS A 7 -19.03 8.55 -4.48
N TYR A 8 -20.16 7.93 -4.83
CA TYR A 8 -20.78 7.93 -6.17
C TYR A 8 -21.37 9.30 -6.58
N SER A 9 -21.39 10.29 -5.68
CA SER A 9 -22.17 11.52 -5.83
C SER A 9 -21.32 12.79 -5.76
N LYS A 10 -20.17 12.87 -6.45
CA LYS A 10 -19.41 14.14 -6.49
C LYS A 10 -19.05 14.67 -7.88
N THR A 11 -19.32 13.97 -8.97
CA THR A 11 -19.12 14.53 -10.32
C THR A 11 -20.21 14.05 -11.28
N LYS A 12 -20.92 15.00 -11.91
CA LYS A 12 -21.81 14.74 -13.06
C LYS A 12 -20.95 14.34 -14.26
N THR A 13 -20.41 13.13 -14.25
CA THR A 13 -19.67 12.61 -15.39
C THR A 13 -20.63 11.91 -16.34
N LYS A 14 -20.35 12.00 -17.63
CA LYS A 14 -21.10 11.33 -18.70
C LYS A 14 -20.92 9.80 -18.72
N TYR A 15 -20.17 9.24 -17.77
CA TYR A 15 -19.77 7.83 -17.78
C TYR A 15 -20.76 6.93 -17.02
N PHE A 16 -21.77 7.50 -16.38
CA PHE A 16 -22.69 6.75 -15.53
C PHE A 16 -24.15 7.09 -15.82
N TYR A 17 -24.99 6.07 -15.86
CA TYR A 17 -26.44 6.16 -16.01
C TYR A 17 -27.12 5.24 -14.98
N HIS A 18 -28.07 5.78 -14.22
CA HIS A 18 -28.78 5.06 -13.12
C HIS A 18 -27.87 4.31 -12.15
N GLY A 19 -26.77 4.93 -11.72
CA GLY A 19 -25.90 4.31 -10.72
C GLY A 19 -24.95 3.24 -11.26
N LYS A 20 -24.90 3.05 -12.58
CA LYS A 20 -24.04 2.06 -13.25
C LYS A 20 -23.20 2.72 -14.34
N LEU A 21 -22.05 2.11 -14.65
CA LEU A 21 -21.21 2.55 -15.76
C LEU A 21 -22.02 2.44 -17.06
N ASP A 22 -22.09 3.53 -17.81
CA ASP A 22 -22.70 3.57 -19.13
C ASP A 22 -21.68 3.01 -20.14
N TRP A 23 -21.75 1.70 -20.38
CA TRP A 23 -20.78 0.95 -21.18
C TRP A 23 -21.48 -0.09 -22.06
N ASP A 24 -21.24 -0.03 -23.38
CA ASP A 24 -21.75 -1.02 -24.33
C ASP A 24 -20.81 -2.23 -24.45
N GLU A 25 -21.20 -3.34 -23.83
CA GLU A 25 -20.46 -4.61 -23.87
C GLU A 25 -20.42 -5.28 -25.26
N LYS A 26 -21.34 -4.90 -26.17
CA LYS A 26 -21.41 -5.46 -27.52
C LYS A 26 -20.54 -4.70 -28.52
N SER A 27 -20.11 -3.48 -28.19
CA SER A 27 -19.18 -2.68 -29.00
C SER A 27 -17.84 -3.40 -29.22
N SER A 28 -17.04 -2.95 -30.20
CA SER A 28 -15.68 -3.49 -30.42
C SER A 28 -14.80 -3.36 -29.18
N ALA A 29 -14.86 -2.22 -28.49
CA ALA A 29 -14.16 -1.99 -27.22
C ALA A 29 -14.69 -2.90 -26.11
N GLY A 30 -16.02 -3.07 -26.01
CA GLY A 30 -16.65 -3.97 -25.05
C GLY A 30 -16.21 -5.43 -25.22
N ARG A 31 -16.14 -5.91 -26.47
CA ARG A 31 -15.60 -7.24 -26.79
C ARG A 31 -14.13 -7.37 -26.38
N TYR A 32 -13.29 -6.37 -26.71
CA TYR A 32 -11.88 -6.38 -26.34
C TYR A 32 -11.68 -6.49 -24.82
N VAL A 33 -12.36 -5.63 -24.04
CA VAL A 33 -12.27 -5.64 -22.57
C VAL A 33 -12.71 -6.99 -22.01
N ARG A 34 -13.85 -7.53 -22.46
CA ARG A 34 -14.33 -8.84 -22.00
C ARG A 34 -13.32 -9.95 -22.29
N ASP A 35 -12.66 -9.91 -23.43
CA ASP A 35 -11.75 -10.96 -23.87
C ASP A 35 -10.39 -10.87 -23.14
N HIS A 36 -9.93 -9.67 -22.78
CA HIS A 36 -8.57 -9.44 -22.26
C HIS A 36 -8.49 -9.01 -20.79
N CYS A 37 -9.56 -8.46 -20.20
CA CYS A 37 -9.59 -8.02 -18.81
C CYS A 37 -10.37 -9.05 -17.96
N LYS A 38 -9.63 -9.84 -17.19
CA LYS A 38 -10.18 -10.90 -16.33
C LYS A 38 -10.17 -10.45 -14.87
N PRO A 39 -10.91 -11.14 -13.98
CA PRO A 39 -10.74 -10.92 -12.55
C PRO A 39 -9.28 -11.07 -12.13
N LEU A 40 -8.81 -10.21 -11.23
CA LEU A 40 -7.39 -10.09 -10.86
C LEU A 40 -6.76 -11.45 -10.55
N PHE A 41 -7.43 -12.30 -9.76
CA PHE A 41 -6.94 -13.63 -9.37
C PHE A 41 -6.64 -14.56 -10.56
N ARG A 42 -7.22 -14.34 -11.74
CA ARG A 42 -6.92 -15.16 -12.93
C ARG A 42 -5.53 -14.89 -13.53
N TYR A 43 -4.88 -13.80 -13.14
CA TYR A 43 -3.51 -13.50 -13.55
C TYR A 43 -2.47 -14.10 -12.59
N GLN A 44 -2.92 -14.80 -11.54
CA GLN A 44 -2.05 -15.52 -10.64
C GLN A 44 -1.47 -16.74 -11.38
N MET A 45 -0.14 -16.89 -11.37
CA MET A 45 0.54 -17.96 -12.12
C MET A 45 0.58 -19.30 -11.38
N SER A 46 0.45 -19.28 -10.05
CA SER A 46 0.45 -20.48 -9.21
C SER A 46 -0.34 -20.25 -7.92
N ASP A 47 -0.85 -21.32 -7.30
CA ASP A 47 -1.59 -21.25 -6.04
C ASP A 47 -0.68 -21.35 -4.79
N THR A 48 0.61 -21.05 -4.95
CA THR A 48 1.53 -21.01 -3.80
C THR A 48 1.19 -19.83 -2.89
N GLU A 49 1.57 -19.96 -1.62
CA GLU A 49 1.31 -18.93 -0.62
C GLU A 49 1.91 -17.57 -1.02
N ASP A 50 3.12 -17.54 -1.57
CA ASP A 50 3.80 -16.31 -2.04
C ASP A 50 2.96 -15.56 -3.08
N HIS A 51 2.37 -16.29 -4.03
CA HIS A 51 1.53 -15.72 -5.07
C HIS A 51 0.19 -15.24 -4.49
N CYS A 52 -0.41 -15.99 -3.58
CA CYS A 52 -1.63 -15.59 -2.88
C CYS A 52 -1.42 -14.29 -2.08
N GLU A 53 -0.32 -14.18 -1.34
CA GLU A 53 0.02 -12.99 -0.56
C GLU A 53 0.31 -11.77 -1.44
N LEU A 54 1.00 -11.96 -2.57
CA LEU A 54 1.23 -10.89 -3.54
C LEU A 54 -0.10 -10.36 -4.08
N PHE A 55 -0.99 -11.25 -4.51
CA PHE A 55 -2.27 -10.87 -5.09
C PHE A 55 -3.22 -10.25 -4.06
N ASP A 56 -3.16 -10.67 -2.79
CA ASP A 56 -3.87 -10.01 -1.69
C ASP A 56 -3.38 -8.56 -1.49
N LEU A 57 -2.06 -8.34 -1.49
CA LEU A 57 -1.48 -7.01 -1.39
C LEU A 57 -1.90 -6.11 -2.56
N ILE A 58 -1.79 -6.61 -3.81
CA ILE A 58 -2.19 -5.87 -5.02
C ILE A 58 -3.68 -5.50 -4.94
N LYS A 59 -4.54 -6.44 -4.52
CA LYS A 59 -5.98 -6.19 -4.36
C LYS A 59 -6.25 -5.03 -3.38
N LYS A 60 -5.58 -5.03 -2.21
CA LYS A 60 -5.69 -3.96 -1.21
C LYS A 60 -5.19 -2.60 -1.72
N MET A 61 -4.18 -2.60 -2.58
CA MET A 61 -3.66 -1.38 -3.24
C MET A 61 -4.60 -0.84 -4.33
N LEU A 62 -5.36 -1.72 -4.99
CA LEU A 62 -6.28 -1.37 -6.08
C LEU A 62 -7.72 -1.12 -5.60
N GLU A 63 -7.94 -0.93 -4.30
CA GLU A 63 -9.25 -0.61 -3.74
C GLU A 63 -9.80 0.71 -4.30
N TYR A 64 -11.07 0.72 -4.71
CA TYR A 64 -11.68 1.88 -5.38
C TYR A 64 -11.86 3.04 -4.42
N GLU A 65 -12.35 2.76 -3.21
CA GLU A 65 -12.57 3.75 -2.17
C GLU A 65 -11.24 4.15 -1.52
N PRO A 66 -10.78 5.42 -1.64
CA PRO A 66 -9.48 5.82 -1.12
C PRO A 66 -9.35 5.65 0.40
N SER A 67 -10.48 5.73 1.12
CA SER A 67 -10.53 5.53 2.58
C SER A 67 -10.32 4.08 3.00
N GLN A 68 -10.54 3.12 2.09
CA GLN A 68 -10.36 1.68 2.32
C GLN A 68 -9.07 1.15 1.70
N ARG A 69 -8.45 1.91 0.79
CA ARG A 69 -7.19 1.55 0.15
C ARG A 69 -6.05 1.53 1.16
N VAL A 70 -5.24 0.47 1.09
CA VAL A 70 -4.07 0.30 1.98
C VAL A 70 -3.10 1.47 1.85
N THR A 71 -2.59 1.96 2.98
CA THR A 71 -1.52 2.96 2.99
C THR A 71 -0.18 2.31 2.68
N LEU A 72 0.82 3.08 2.25
CA LEU A 72 2.16 2.53 2.03
C LEU A 72 2.77 1.95 3.32
N GLY A 73 2.51 2.57 4.48
CA GLY A 73 2.98 2.07 5.76
C GLY A 73 2.36 0.72 6.15
N ASP A 74 1.07 0.53 5.87
CA ASP A 74 0.39 -0.75 6.06
C ASP A 74 0.86 -1.80 5.04
N ALA A 75 1.06 -1.39 3.79
CA ALA A 75 1.54 -2.26 2.73
C ALA A 75 2.92 -2.84 3.03
N LEU A 76 3.84 -2.03 3.59
CA LEU A 76 5.17 -2.49 3.97
C LEU A 76 5.18 -3.48 5.15
N ARG A 77 4.07 -3.58 5.90
CA ARG A 77 3.88 -4.56 6.99
C ARG A 77 3.10 -5.79 6.54
N HIS A 78 2.89 -5.96 5.23
CA HIS A 78 2.15 -7.08 4.68
C HIS A 78 2.98 -8.38 4.75
N PRO A 79 2.37 -9.56 5.02
CA PRO A 79 3.07 -10.86 5.09
C PRO A 79 3.91 -11.19 3.86
N PHE A 80 3.49 -10.70 2.69
CA PHE A 80 4.26 -10.81 1.45
C PHE A 80 5.73 -10.36 1.61
N PHE A 81 6.00 -9.33 2.43
CA PHE A 81 7.36 -8.82 2.66
C PHE A 81 8.10 -9.51 3.81
N ASP A 82 7.44 -10.37 4.60
CA ASP A 82 8.09 -11.13 5.68
C ASP A 82 9.08 -12.17 5.13
N LYS A 83 8.97 -12.50 3.84
CA LYS A 83 9.85 -13.43 3.12
C LYS A 83 11.11 -12.75 2.58
N LEU A 84 11.19 -11.41 2.62
CA LEU A 84 12.39 -10.69 2.18
C LEU A 84 13.57 -10.93 3.13
N PRO A 85 14.81 -10.93 2.63
CA PRO A 85 16.01 -10.88 3.47
C PRO A 85 15.99 -9.66 4.42
N PRO A 86 16.56 -9.76 5.64
CA PRO A 86 16.54 -8.68 6.62
C PRO A 86 17.04 -7.33 6.08
N HIS A 87 18.12 -7.35 5.29
CA HIS A 87 18.71 -6.15 4.66
C HIS A 87 17.82 -5.45 3.63
N GLN A 88 16.71 -6.08 3.20
CA GLN A 88 15.72 -5.50 2.29
C GLN A 88 14.44 -5.07 3.00
N ARG A 89 14.29 -5.35 4.30
CA ARG A 89 13.10 -4.96 5.09
C ARG A 89 13.23 -3.53 5.58
N VAL A 90 12.14 -2.77 5.51
CA VAL A 90 12.10 -1.32 5.82
C VAL A 90 12.24 -1.01 7.33
N GLY A 91 12.43 -2.01 8.19
CA GLY A 91 12.50 -1.85 9.65
C GLY A 91 13.90 -1.80 10.29
N GLU A 92 14.97 -2.25 9.63
CA GLU A 92 16.28 -2.38 10.29
C GLU A 92 17.16 -1.13 10.20
N ILE A 93 16.96 -0.28 9.20
CA ILE A 93 17.78 0.93 8.98
C ILE A 93 17.53 1.99 10.07
N GLY A 94 16.35 1.98 10.70
CA GLY A 94 15.98 2.89 11.80
C GLY A 94 16.56 2.50 13.16
N ASN A 95 16.69 1.18 13.44
CA ASN A 95 17.14 0.69 14.74
C ASN A 95 18.65 0.84 14.96
N ILE A 96 19.46 0.83 13.89
CA ILE A 96 20.91 1.03 13.99
C ILE A 96 21.25 2.44 14.51
N LYS A 97 20.47 3.46 14.16
CA LYS A 97 20.73 4.84 14.60
C LYS A 97 20.43 5.07 16.09
N GLN A 98 19.49 4.34 16.69
CA GLN A 98 19.22 4.42 18.13
C GLN A 98 20.28 3.68 18.96
N ALA A 99 20.74 2.51 18.51
CA ALA A 99 21.74 1.71 19.23
C ALA A 99 23.14 2.37 19.30
N ILE A 100 23.50 3.22 18.32
CA ILE A 100 24.79 3.94 18.33
C ILE A 100 24.73 5.17 19.27
N SER A 101 23.55 5.72 19.55
CA SER A 101 23.39 6.90 20.42
C SER A 101 23.35 6.58 21.92
N SER A 102 23.14 5.33 22.31
CA SER A 102 23.07 4.91 23.72
C SER A 102 24.43 4.60 24.36
N GLY A 103 25.55 4.84 23.67
CA GLY A 103 26.89 4.53 24.15
C GLY A 103 27.85 5.71 24.10
N SER A 104 27.65 6.73 24.95
CA SER A 104 28.73 7.53 25.58
C SER A 104 28.19 8.75 26.34
N SER A 105 27.62 8.52 27.52
CA SER A 105 27.63 9.55 28.56
C SER A 105 29.03 9.59 29.20
N SER A 106 29.99 10.25 28.54
CA SER A 106 31.24 10.65 29.21
C SER A 106 31.19 12.14 29.48
N SER A 107 30.90 12.47 30.73
CA SER A 107 31.05 13.79 31.33
C SER A 107 32.45 14.33 31.01
N ARG A 108 32.54 15.49 30.36
CA ARG A 108 33.77 16.25 30.25
C ARG A 108 33.48 17.64 30.78
N GLU A 109 33.79 17.82 32.06
CA GLU A 109 33.85 19.11 32.74
C GLU A 109 34.73 20.07 31.92
N ARG A 110 34.11 21.15 31.42
CA ARG A 110 34.81 22.23 30.74
C ARG A 110 35.16 23.29 31.78
N SER A 111 36.26 23.05 32.48
CA SER A 111 36.92 24.04 33.31
C SER A 111 37.52 25.13 32.42
N HIS A 112 36.96 26.33 32.43
CA HIS A 112 37.69 27.53 32.07
C HIS A 112 37.37 28.63 33.07
N SER A 113 38.29 28.77 34.03
CA SER A 113 38.60 30.00 34.72
C SER A 113 38.88 31.12 33.70
N LEU A 114 38.38 32.32 33.99
CA LEU A 114 39.19 33.51 34.29
C LEU A 114 38.28 34.64 34.77
N SER A 115 38.67 35.22 35.89
CA SER A 115 38.02 36.33 36.59
C SER A 115 38.46 37.69 36.06
N ARG A 116 37.60 38.68 36.37
CA ARG A 116 37.75 40.15 36.38
C ARG A 116 37.54 40.89 35.06
#